data_AF-K3W9H6-F1
#
_entry.id   AF-K3W9H6-F1
#
_cell.length_a   1.000
_cell.length_b   1.000
_cell.length_c   1.000
_cell.angle_alpha   90.00
_cell.angle_beta   90.00
_cell.angle_gamma   90.00
#
_symmetry.space_group_name_H-M   'P 1'
#
loop_
_entity.id
_entity.type
_entity.pdbx_description
1 polymer ?
#
loop_
_entity_poly.entity_id
_entity_poly.type
_entity_poly.pdbx_seq_one_letter_code
_entity_poly.pdbx_strand_id
1 'polypeptide(L)'
;MHNFLKGPEHYGTRKRPGRPRKLTNRGVRQVKKAAKQRGMSASRIKSALNLSVSKRTVQHVLQSTPHLKYCKRKKTPRLTEAHR
;
A
#
# COMPACT_ATOMS: atom_id res chain seq x y z
N MET A 1 1.36 -40.55 3.85
CA MET A 1 0.29 -41.24 4.62
C MET A 1 0.55 -41.29 6.12
N HIS A 2 1.79 -41.46 6.60
CA HIS A 2 2.12 -41.62 8.03
C HIS A 2 1.56 -40.51 8.96
N ASN A 3 1.61 -39.23 8.56
CA ASN A 3 1.09 -38.11 9.39
C ASN A 3 -0.43 -38.09 9.53
N PHE A 4 -1.17 -38.59 8.53
CA PHE A 4 -2.63 -38.70 8.59
C PHE A 4 -3.04 -39.85 9.52
N LEU A 5 -2.33 -40.97 9.46
CA LEU A 5 -2.60 -42.15 10.31
C LEU A 5 -2.24 -41.93 11.79
N LYS A 6 -1.22 -41.11 12.09
CA LYS A 6 -0.79 -40.79 13.47
C LYS A 6 -1.67 -39.77 14.20
N GLY A 7 -2.45 -38.98 13.48
CA GLY A 7 -3.19 -37.86 14.06
C GLY A 7 -4.12 -37.22 13.03
N PRO A 8 -5.17 -37.95 12.58
CA PRO A 8 -6.04 -37.52 11.49
C PRO A 8 -6.72 -36.18 11.79
N GLU A 9 -7.10 -35.94 13.05
CA GLU A 9 -7.70 -34.69 13.54
C GLU A 9 -6.85 -33.43 13.26
N HIS A 10 -5.53 -33.58 13.18
CA HIS A 10 -4.59 -32.47 13.04
C HIS A 10 -4.04 -32.36 11.61
N TYR A 11 -4.43 -33.26 10.71
CA TYR A 11 -3.95 -33.26 9.35
C TYR A 11 -4.55 -32.09 8.57
N GLY A 12 -3.69 -31.29 7.92
CA GLY A 12 -4.13 -30.13 7.14
C GLY A 12 -4.53 -28.88 7.96
N THR A 13 -4.61 -28.97 9.29
CA THR A 13 -4.98 -27.82 10.15
C THR A 13 -3.83 -26.84 10.37
N ARG A 14 -2.58 -27.27 10.15
CA ARG A 14 -1.39 -26.46 10.37
C ARG A 14 -1.30 -25.28 9.38
N LYS A 15 -1.63 -24.07 9.86
CA LYS A 15 -1.47 -22.83 9.08
C LYS A 15 -0.01 -22.52 8.82
N ARG A 16 0.32 -22.19 7.57
CA ARG A 16 1.64 -21.67 7.18
C ARG A 16 1.60 -20.14 7.19
N PRO A 17 2.65 -19.45 7.66
CA PRO A 17 2.68 -17.98 7.81
C PRO A 17 2.60 -17.21 6.49
N GLY A 18 2.73 -17.89 5.34
CA GLY A 18 2.68 -17.26 4.02
C GLY A 18 3.91 -16.41 3.70
N ARG A 19 3.84 -15.66 2.60
CA ARG A 19 4.96 -14.83 2.12
C ARG A 19 5.08 -13.55 2.96
N PRO A 20 6.29 -13.16 3.41
CA PRO A 20 6.48 -11.90 4.11
C PRO A 20 6.18 -10.70 3.21
N ARG A 21 5.76 -9.60 3.83
CA ARG A 21 5.47 -8.34 3.13
C ARG A 21 6.75 -7.74 2.57
N LYS A 22 6.65 -7.10 1.40
CA LYS A 22 7.77 -6.40 0.74
C LYS A 22 8.23 -5.13 1.47
N LEU A 23 7.37 -4.56 2.33
CA LEU A 23 7.67 -3.38 3.12
C LEU A 23 7.69 -3.75 4.60
N THR A 24 8.68 -3.23 5.32
CA THR A 24 8.75 -3.31 6.78
C THR A 24 7.66 -2.44 7.41
N ASN A 25 7.33 -2.71 8.68
CA ASN A 25 6.38 -1.89 9.43
C ASN A 25 6.80 -0.40 9.47
N ARG A 26 8.11 -0.13 9.54
CA ARG A 26 8.65 1.23 9.45
C ARG A 26 8.42 1.86 8.08
N GLY A 27 8.68 1.12 7.00
CA GLY A 27 8.44 1.60 5.63
C GLY A 27 6.97 1.91 5.38
N VAL A 28 6.06 1.07 5.90
CA VAL A 28 4.61 1.35 5.85
C VAL A 28 4.26 2.67 6.56
N ARG A 29 4.81 2.91 7.76
CA ARG A 29 4.60 4.18 8.48
C ARG A 29 5.13 5.38 7.72
N GLN A 30 6.32 5.27 7.11
CA GLN A 30 6.90 6.35 6.28
C GLN A 30 6.04 6.67 5.07
N VAL A 31 5.52 5.65 4.37
CA VAL A 31 4.59 5.82 3.25
C VAL A 31 3.32 6.57 3.68
N LYS A 32 2.72 6.17 4.82
CA LYS A 32 1.53 6.85 5.37
C LYS A 32 1.82 8.29 5.77
N LYS A 33 2.98 8.55 6.41
CA LYS A 33 3.42 9.90 6.78
C LYS A 33 3.62 10.79 5.55
N ALA A 34 4.29 10.28 4.52
CA ALA A 34 4.51 11.01 3.27
C ALA A 34 3.19 11.30 2.54
N ALA A 35 2.22 10.38 2.57
CA ALA A 35 0.91 10.60 1.97
C ALA A 35 0.09 11.71 2.63
N LYS A 36 0.36 12.04 3.89
CA LYS A 36 -0.27 13.17 4.59
C LYS A 36 0.22 14.52 4.07
N GLN A 37 1.40 14.56 3.44
CA GLN A 37 1.92 15.79 2.82
C GLN A 37 1.16 16.12 1.53
N ARG A 38 0.93 17.41 1.29
CA ARG A 38 0.14 17.90 0.15
C ARG A 38 0.81 17.51 -1.18
N GLY A 39 0.02 17.00 -2.13
CA GLY A 39 0.47 16.75 -3.49
C GLY A 39 1.33 15.50 -3.69
N MET A 40 1.36 14.60 -2.70
CA MET A 40 2.12 13.35 -2.76
C MET A 40 1.29 12.23 -3.42
N SER A 41 1.62 11.92 -4.68
CA SER A 41 1.10 10.74 -5.37
C SER A 41 1.90 9.49 -4.98
N ALA A 42 1.34 8.29 -5.18
CA ALA A 42 2.07 7.04 -4.89
C ALA A 42 3.43 6.94 -5.62
N SER A 43 3.53 7.51 -6.83
CA SER A 43 4.80 7.56 -7.57
C SER A 43 5.79 8.52 -6.92
N ARG A 44 5.32 9.72 -6.52
CA ARG A 44 6.15 10.70 -5.80
C ARG A 44 6.62 10.17 -4.46
N ILE A 45 5.77 9.46 -3.73
CA ILE A 45 6.12 8.82 -2.45
C ILE A 45 7.20 7.76 -2.66
N LYS A 46 7.06 6.90 -3.68
CA LYS A 46 8.08 5.90 -4.01
C LYS A 46 9.44 6.57 -4.26
N SER A 47 9.48 7.59 -5.10
CA SER A 47 10.70 8.32 -5.45
C SER A 47 11.27 9.09 -4.25
N ALA A 48 10.44 9.82 -3.50
CA ALA A 48 10.90 10.62 -2.35
C ALA A 48 11.46 9.76 -1.21
N LEU A 49 10.95 8.54 -1.05
CA LEU A 49 11.43 7.59 -0.03
C LEU A 49 12.45 6.58 -0.59
N ASN A 50 12.87 6.72 -1.86
CA ASN A 50 13.78 5.81 -2.56
C ASN A 50 13.42 4.32 -2.36
N LEU A 51 12.13 3.99 -2.43
CA LEU A 51 11.67 2.63 -2.17
C LEU A 51 11.94 1.72 -3.37
N SER A 52 12.55 0.55 -3.12
CA SER A 52 12.78 -0.49 -4.13
C SER A 52 11.50 -1.23 -4.57
N VAL A 53 10.37 -0.99 -3.90
CA VAL A 53 9.10 -1.65 -4.22
C VAL A 53 8.38 -1.01 -5.43
N SER A 54 7.40 -1.72 -5.97
CA SER A 54 6.60 -1.19 -7.07
C SER A 54 5.66 -0.08 -6.58
N LYS A 55 5.27 0.81 -7.51
CA LYS A 55 4.21 1.81 -7.27
C LYS A 55 2.92 1.15 -6.77
N ARG A 56 2.58 -0.04 -7.27
CA ARG A 56 1.38 -0.78 -6.85
C ARG A 56 1.45 -1.19 -5.38
N THR A 57 2.61 -1.63 -4.89
CA THR A 57 2.80 -1.93 -3.46
C THR A 57 2.54 -0.70 -2.58
N VAL A 58 3.02 0.47 -2.99
CA VAL A 58 2.73 1.74 -2.29
C VAL A 58 1.22 2.04 -2.32
N GLN A 59 0.55 1.87 -3.46
CA GLN A 59 -0.90 2.06 -3.58
C GLN A 59 -1.69 1.13 -2.66
N HIS A 60 -1.34 -0.16 -2.58
CA HIS A 60 -1.99 -1.10 -1.66
C HIS A 60 -1.87 -0.66 -0.21
N VAL A 61 -0.71 -0.16 0.21
CA VAL A 61 -0.54 0.38 1.57
C VAL A 61 -1.47 1.57 1.81
N LEU A 62 -1.56 2.49 0.84
CA LEU A 62 -2.44 3.66 0.96
C LEU A 62 -3.92 3.26 0.99
N GLN A 63 -4.34 2.34 0.12
CA GLN A 63 -5.72 1.84 0.05
C GLN A 63 -6.12 1.03 1.28
N SER A 64 -5.18 0.30 1.89
CA SER A 64 -5.42 -0.43 3.14
C SER A 64 -5.58 0.48 4.36
N THR A 65 -5.32 1.78 4.22
CA THR A 65 -5.38 2.73 5.32
C THR A 65 -6.78 3.34 5.40
N PRO A 66 -7.55 3.10 6.48
CA PRO A 66 -8.98 3.41 6.51
C PRO A 66 -9.30 4.90 6.38
N HIS A 67 -8.42 5.77 6.86
CA HIS A 67 -8.58 7.23 6.84
C HIS A 67 -7.97 7.91 5.60
N LEU A 68 -7.45 7.15 4.63
CA LEU A 68 -6.91 7.70 3.38
C LEU A 68 -7.77 7.24 2.20
N LYS A 69 -8.45 8.20 1.55
CA LYS A 69 -9.21 7.94 0.32
C LYS A 69 -8.48 8.57 -0.87
N TYR A 70 -8.35 7.80 -1.95
CA TYR A 70 -7.85 8.35 -3.20
C TYR A 70 -8.91 9.25 -3.83
N CYS A 71 -8.52 10.49 -4.13
CA CYS A 71 -9.32 11.44 -4.89
C CYS A 71 -8.50 12.01 -6.04
N LYS A 72 -9.12 12.14 -7.22
CA LYS A 72 -8.50 12.89 -8.32
C LYS A 72 -8.41 14.36 -7.92
N ARG A 73 -7.27 15.00 -8.19
CA ARG A 73 -7.13 16.45 -8.00
C ARG A 73 -8.09 17.14 -8.97
N LYS A 74 -8.89 18.08 -8.46
CA LYS A 74 -9.65 19.00 -9.32
C LYS A 74 -8.65 19.82 -10.13
N LYS A 75 -8.82 19.82 -11.47
CA LYS A 75 -8.01 20.65 -12.35
C LYS A 75 -8.42 22.10 -12.11
N THR A 76 -7.47 23.02 -12.15
CA THR A 76 -7.79 24.44 -12.22
C THR A 76 -8.57 24.69 -13.52
N PRO A 77 -9.67 25.47 -13.48
CA PRO A 77 -10.37 25.84 -14.70
C PRO A 77 -9.41 26.58 -15.64
N ARG A 78 -9.70 26.52 -16.94
CA ARG A 78 -8.95 27.30 -17.93
C ARG A 78 -9.27 28.78 -17.70
N LEU A 79 -8.25 29.59 -17.41
CA LEU A 79 -8.39 31.04 -17.44
C LEU A 79 -8.61 31.46 -18.90
N THR A 80 -9.75 32.08 -19.18
CA THR A 80 -10.02 32.72 -20.49
C THR A 80 -9.72 34.21 -20.39
N GLU A 81 -9.60 34.90 -21.52
CA GLU A 81 -9.37 36.35 -21.54
C GLU A 81 -10.44 37.14 -20.77
N ALA A 82 -11.67 36.62 -20.67
CA ALA A 82 -12.75 37.22 -19.87
C ALA A 82 -12.54 37.17 -18.35
N HIS A 83 -11.59 36.36 -17.86
CA HIS A 83 -11.25 36.20 -16.44
C HIS A 83 -9.88 36.81 -16.10
N ARG A 84 -9.33 37.62 -17.01
CA ARG A 84 -8.01 38.21 -16.92
C ARG A 84 -8.04 39.55 -16.20
#